data_AF-A0A1B8S951-F1
#
_entry.id   AF-A0A1B8S951-F1
#
_cell.length_a   1.000
_cell.length_b   1.000
_cell.length_c   1.000
_cell.angle_alpha   90.00
_cell.angle_beta   90.00
_cell.angle_gamma   90.00
#
_symmetry.space_group_name_H-M   'P 1'
#
loop_
_entity.id
_entity.type
_entity.pdbx_description
1 polymer ?
#
loop_
_entity_poly.entity_id
_entity_poly.type
_entity_poly.pdbx_seq_one_letter_code
_entity_poly.pdbx_strand_id
1 'polypeptide(L)'
;VMYAQATSSQAFAHTVREGRERIIELVGRLLRAGTRNPEPGVDFEMMAVALVGAGEAIASRVSTGDSDVEEAGQLMIDLFWRGLKGAPGGRDGAESAATG
;
A
#
# COMPACT_ATOMS: atom_id res chain seq x y z
N VAL A 1 9.36 6.94 34.11
CA VAL A 1 8.08 6.20 33.99
C VAL A 1 6.93 7.15 33.56
N MET A 2 7.14 7.93 32.48
CA MET A 2 6.12 8.80 31.85
C MET A 2 5.87 8.40 30.38
N TYR A 3 6.75 7.59 29.78
CA TYR A 3 6.58 7.11 28.40
C TYR A 3 5.58 5.94 28.30
N ALA A 4 5.41 5.15 29.37
CA ALA A 4 4.52 4.00 29.41
C ALA A 4 3.09 4.29 29.93
N GLN A 5 2.81 5.52 30.38
CA GLN A 5 1.46 5.93 30.85
C GLN A 5 0.69 6.73 29.80
N ALA A 6 1.33 7.14 28.71
CA ALA A 6 0.68 7.83 27.59
C ALA A 6 0.06 6.87 26.56
N THR A 7 0.48 5.60 26.52
CA THR A 7 0.05 4.60 25.51
C THR A 7 -1.37 4.04 25.73
N SER A 8 -2.08 4.48 26.77
CA SER A 8 -3.43 4.00 27.11
C SER A 8 -4.58 4.86 26.55
N SER A 9 -4.30 5.91 25.77
CA SER A 9 -5.40 6.78 25.34
C SER A 9 -6.07 6.23 24.08
N GLN A 10 -7.29 5.66 24.23
CA GLN A 10 -8.19 5.36 23.11
C GLN A 10 -8.32 6.55 22.14
N ALA A 11 -8.19 7.79 22.62
CA ALA A 11 -8.22 8.99 21.80
C ALA A 11 -7.00 9.10 20.86
N PHE A 12 -5.79 8.70 21.29
CA PHE A 12 -4.61 8.71 20.43
C PHE A 12 -4.70 7.63 19.34
N ALA A 13 -5.18 6.43 19.70
CA ALA A 13 -5.46 5.38 18.72
C ALA A 13 -6.55 5.80 17.72
N HIS A 14 -7.56 6.56 18.17
CA HIS A 14 -8.59 7.14 17.31
C HIS A 14 -7.99 8.14 16.31
N THR A 15 -7.18 9.10 16.78
CA THR A 15 -6.53 10.09 15.93
C THR A 15 -5.58 9.47 14.91
N VAL A 16 -4.82 8.43 15.29
CA VAL A 16 -3.94 7.69 14.36
C VAL A 16 -4.78 6.97 13.30
N ARG A 17 -5.91 6.36 13.68
CA ARG A 17 -6.82 5.70 12.75
C ARG A 17 -7.45 6.69 11.77
N GLU A 18 -7.94 7.84 12.23
CA GLU A 18 -8.45 8.92 11.37
C GLU A 18 -7.37 9.46 10.43
N GLY A 19 -6.15 9.64 10.93
CA GLY A 19 -5.00 10.04 10.11
C GLY A 19 -4.70 9.04 9.00
N ARG A 20 -4.76 7.74 9.31
CA ARG A 20 -4.58 6.67 8.34
C ARG A 20 -5.68 6.67 7.29
N GLU A 21 -6.94 6.80 7.68
CA GLU A 21 -8.08 6.92 6.76
C GLU A 21 -7.93 8.11 5.82
N ARG A 22 -7.45 9.26 6.33
CA ARG A 22 -7.17 10.44 5.52
C ARG A 22 -6.07 10.21 4.48
N ILE A 23 -5.00 9.50 4.84
CA ILE A 23 -3.92 9.16 3.91
C ILE A 23 -4.43 8.23 2.80
N ILE A 24 -5.21 7.20 3.16
CA ILE A 24 -5.82 6.28 2.20
C ILE A 24 -6.71 7.04 1.22
N GLU A 25 -7.53 7.97 1.71
CA GLU A 25 -8.37 8.82 0.87
C GLU A 25 -7.54 9.63 -0.15
N LEU A 26 -6.46 10.27 0.30
CA LEU A 26 -5.57 11.06 -0.56
C LEU A 26 -4.88 10.19 -1.62
N VAL A 27 -4.38 9.03 -1.23
CA VAL A 27 -3.76 8.06 -2.15
C VAL A 27 -4.78 7.57 -3.18
N GLY A 28 -5.99 7.24 -2.77
CA GLY A 28 -7.06 6.81 -3.68
C GLY A 28 -7.40 7.88 -4.72
N ARG A 29 -7.44 9.15 -4.31
CA ARG A 29 -7.63 10.29 -5.23
C ARG A 29 -6.48 10.43 -6.22
N LEU A 30 -5.23 10.26 -5.77
CA LEU A 30 -4.04 10.31 -6.63
C LEU A 30 -4.04 9.17 -7.65
N LEU A 31 -4.35 7.94 -7.23
CA LEU A 31 -4.45 6.78 -8.12
C LEU A 31 -5.50 7.00 -9.21
N ARG A 32 -6.67 7.52 -8.84
CA ARG A 32 -7.74 7.83 -9.79
C ARG A 32 -7.33 8.94 -10.77
N ALA A 33 -6.69 10.00 -10.28
CA ALA A 33 -6.23 11.11 -11.12
C ALA A 33 -5.09 10.71 -12.07
N GLY A 34 -4.21 9.80 -11.64
CA GLY A 34 -3.08 9.30 -12.45
C GLY A 34 -3.48 8.22 -13.47
N THR A 35 -4.65 7.59 -13.32
CA THR A 35 -5.08 6.49 -14.19
C THR A 35 -5.95 7.02 -15.33
N ARG A 36 -5.41 7.03 -16.56
CA ARG A 36 -6.09 7.58 -17.73
C ARG A 36 -7.23 6.70 -18.27
N ASN A 37 -7.04 5.38 -18.27
CA ASN A 37 -7.99 4.39 -18.77
C ASN A 37 -8.16 3.25 -17.74
N PRO A 38 -8.93 3.46 -16.65
CA PRO A 38 -9.15 2.39 -15.68
C PRO A 38 -9.97 1.26 -16.28
N GLU A 39 -9.61 0.02 -15.95
CA GLU A 39 -10.46 -1.13 -16.26
C GLU A 39 -11.82 -1.01 -15.54
N PRO A 40 -12.91 -1.54 -16.14
CA PRO A 40 -14.20 -1.59 -15.46
C PRO A 40 -14.09 -2.34 -14.12
N GLY A 41 -14.57 -1.72 -13.03
CA GLY A 41 -14.59 -2.35 -11.71
C GLY A 41 -13.31 -2.17 -10.88
N VAL A 42 -12.34 -1.36 -11.32
CA VAL A 42 -11.16 -1.03 -10.49
C VAL A 42 -11.58 -0.35 -9.19
N ASP A 43 -11.18 -0.95 -8.07
CA ASP A 43 -11.37 -0.42 -6.73
C ASP A 43 -10.11 0.34 -6.27
N PHE A 44 -10.10 1.65 -6.53
CA PHE A 44 -9.01 2.52 -6.13
C PHE A 44 -8.86 2.68 -4.61
N GLU A 45 -9.93 2.49 -3.85
CA GLU A 45 -9.88 2.58 -2.40
C GLU A 45 -9.16 1.37 -1.83
N MET A 46 -9.50 0.16 -2.30
CA MET A 46 -8.81 -1.05 -1.88
C MET A 46 -7.33 -1.06 -2.31
N MET A 47 -7.02 -0.53 -3.49
CA MET A 47 -5.63 -0.33 -3.92
C MET A 47 -4.87 0.64 -3.00
N ALA A 48 -5.51 1.76 -2.61
CA ALA A 48 -4.91 2.72 -1.68
C ALA A 48 -4.65 2.11 -0.30
N VAL A 49 -5.59 1.32 0.23
CA VAL A 49 -5.41 0.58 1.48
C VAL A 49 -4.19 -0.36 1.39
N ALA A 50 -4.08 -1.12 0.30
CA ALA A 50 -2.97 -2.04 0.09
C ALA A 50 -1.62 -1.28 0.01
N LEU A 51 -1.58 -0.15 -0.70
CA LEU A 51 -0.38 0.65 -0.85
C LEU A 51 0.08 1.27 0.48
N VAL A 52 -0.86 1.82 1.25
CA VAL A 52 -0.55 2.40 2.57
C VAL A 52 -0.03 1.31 3.51
N GLY A 53 -0.66 0.13 3.52
CA GLY A 53 -0.18 -1.00 4.33
C GLY A 53 1.23 -1.48 3.94
N ALA A 54 1.56 -1.53 2.65
CA ALA A 54 2.90 -1.87 2.18
C ALA A 54 3.95 -0.81 2.61
N GLY A 55 3.61 0.48 2.51
CA GLY A 55 4.45 1.57 2.97
C GLY A 55 4.71 1.53 4.48
N GLU A 56 3.68 1.23 5.28
CA GLU A 56 3.80 1.07 6.73
C GLU A 56 4.74 -0.10 7.10
N ALA A 57 4.60 -1.24 6.42
CA ALA A 57 5.47 -2.41 6.65
C ALA A 57 6.95 -2.11 6.34
N ILE A 58 7.21 -1.34 5.28
CA ILE A 58 8.57 -0.93 4.89
C ILE A 58 9.12 0.11 5.87
N ALA A 59 8.32 1.12 6.24
CA ALA A 59 8.71 2.12 7.22
C ALA A 59 9.12 1.48 8.56
N SER A 60 8.43 0.41 8.97
CA SER A 60 8.81 -0.36 10.16
C SER A 60 10.22 -0.94 10.06
N ARG A 61 10.60 -1.55 8.93
CA ARG A 61 11.94 -2.14 8.72
C ARG A 61 13.03 -1.08 8.65
N VAL A 62 12.73 0.06 8.05
CA VAL A 62 13.65 1.21 8.03
C VAL A 62 13.88 1.72 9.45
N SER A 63 12.83 1.83 10.27
CA SER A 63 12.95 2.32 11.65
C SER A 63 13.74 1.38 12.58
N THR A 64 13.76 0.08 12.30
CA THR A 64 14.55 -0.91 13.07
C THR A 64 16.00 -1.00 12.58
N GLY A 65 16.34 -0.33 11.47
CA GLY A 65 17.65 -0.40 10.83
C GLY A 65 17.86 -1.67 10.00
N ASP A 66 16.82 -2.46 9.76
CA ASP A 66 16.86 -3.68 8.94
C ASP A 66 16.87 -3.37 7.44
N SER A 67 16.62 -2.11 7.04
CA SER A 67 16.63 -1.67 5.65
C SER A 67 17.05 -0.20 5.55
N ASP A 68 17.83 0.12 4.52
CA ASP A 68 18.22 1.50 4.22
C ASP A 68 17.04 2.32 3.67
N VAL A 69 16.98 3.61 4.02
CA VAL A 69 15.89 4.52 3.62
C VAL A 69 15.85 4.69 2.10
N GLU A 70 17.00 4.83 1.47
CA GLU A 70 17.12 5.08 0.04
C GLU A 70 16.70 3.84 -0.76
N GLU A 71 17.14 2.67 -0.32
CA GLU A 71 16.77 1.38 -0.91
C GLU A 71 15.27 1.10 -0.78
N ALA A 72 14.71 1.34 0.41
CA ALA A 72 13.28 1.20 0.67
C ALA A 72 12.43 2.15 -0.18
N GLY A 73 12.88 3.39 -0.37
CA GLY A 73 12.23 4.38 -1.22
C GLY A 73 12.21 3.95 -2.69
N GLN A 74 13.35 3.49 -3.21
CA GLN A 74 13.46 3.02 -4.58
C GLN A 74 12.56 1.80 -4.84
N LEU A 75 12.53 0.84 -3.91
CA LEU A 75 11.67 -0.34 -4.00
C LEU A 75 10.18 0.05 -4.08
N MET A 76 9.73 1.03 -3.28
CA MET A 76 8.34 1.51 -3.29
C MET A 76 7.97 2.19 -4.61
N ILE A 77 8.88 2.98 -5.18
CA ILE A 77 8.68 3.62 -6.49
C ILE A 77 8.55 2.56 -7.59
N ASP A 78 9.45 1.57 -7.59
CA ASP A 78 9.45 0.50 -8.58
C ASP A 78 8.19 -0.37 -8.47
N LEU A 79 7.78 -0.71 -7.25
CA LEU A 79 6.54 -1.45 -6.97
C LEU A 79 5.31 -0.69 -7.43
N PHE A 80 5.24 0.61 -7.15
CA PHE A 80 4.14 1.46 -7.56
C PHE A 80 3.98 1.48 -9.09
N TRP A 81 5.08 1.69 -9.82
CA TRP A 81 5.05 1.71 -11.28
C TRP A 81 4.83 0.35 -11.92
N ARG A 82 5.38 -0.74 -11.36
CA ARG A 82 5.10 -2.11 -11.84
C ARG A 82 3.66 -2.54 -11.55
N GLY A 83 3.14 -2.21 -10.37
CA GLY A 83 1.75 -2.49 -9.99
C GLY A 83 0.76 -1.73 -10.88
N LEU A 84 1.03 -0.45 -11.18
CA LEU A 84 0.19 0.37 -12.05
C LEU A 84 0.24 0.00 -13.54
N LYS A 85 1.40 -0.45 -14.04
CA LYS A 85 1.53 -0.92 -15.43
C LYS A 85 0.85 -2.27 -15.66
N GLY A 86 0.48 -2.98 -14.59
CA GLY A 86 -0.06 -4.32 -14.63
C GLY A 86 1.02 -5.37 -14.90
N ALA A 87 0.91 -6.51 -14.21
CA ALA A 87 1.54 -7.72 -14.72
C ALA A 87 0.83 -8.10 -16.04
N PRO A 88 1.55 -8.57 -17.08
CA PRO A 88 0.91 -9.15 -18.26
C PRO A 88 -0.06 -10.23 -17.74
N GLY A 89 -1.33 -10.13 -18.13
CA GLY A 89 -2.42 -10.86 -17.51
C GLY A 89 -2.07 -12.32 -17.24
N GLY A 90 -2.16 -12.73 -15.97
CA GLY A 90 -2.20 -14.13 -15.58
C GLY A 90 -3.51 -14.76 -16.06
N ARG A 91 -3.65 -14.95 -17.36
CA ARG A 91 -4.68 -15.76 -18.02
C ARG A 91 -4.07 -16.83 -18.93
N ASP A 92 -2.82 -17.24 -18.72
CA ASP A 92 -2.20 -18.34 -19.49
C ASP A 92 -1.78 -19.53 -18.60
N GLY A 93 -2.35 -19.67 -17.40
CA GLY A 93 -1.96 -20.72 -16.45
C GLY A 93 -3.00 -21.81 -16.16
N ALA A 94 -4.23 -21.71 -16.67
CA ALA A 94 -5.34 -22.57 -16.24
C ALA A 94 -5.93 -23.50 -17.33
N GLU A 95 -5.40 -23.50 -18.56
CA GLU A 95 -5.96 -24.32 -19.67
C GLU A 95 -5.06 -25.48 -20.14
N SER A 96 -3.83 -25.60 -19.63
CA SER A 96 -2.89 -26.66 -20.06
C SER A 96 -2.74 -27.83 -19.08
N ALA A 97 -3.70 -28.04 -18.16
CA ALA A 97 -3.71 -29.17 -17.23
C ALA A 97 -4.93 -30.10 -17.37
N ALA A 98 -5.74 -29.94 -18.44
CA ALA A 98 -6.93 -30.76 -18.67
C ALA A 98 -6.90 -31.59 -19.98
N THR A 99 -5.80 -31.56 -20.74
CA THR A 99 -5.65 -32.47 -21.91
C THR A 99 -4.17 -32.72 -22.18
N GLY A 100 -3.71 -33.92 -21.83
CA GLY A 100 -2.35 -34.41 -22.04
C GLY A 100 -1.99 -35.52 -21.08
#